data_AF-A0AAV1C9J7-F1
#
_entry.id   AF-A0AAV1C9J7-F1
#
_cell.length_a   1.000
_cell.length_b   1.000
_cell.length_c   1.000
_cell.angle_alpha   90.00
_cell.angle_beta   90.00
_cell.angle_gamma   90.00
#
_symmetry.space_group_name_H-M   'P 1'
#
loop_
_entity.id
_entity.type
_entity.pdbx_description
1 polymer ?
#
loop_
_entity_poly.entity_id
_entity_poly.type
_entity_poly.pdbx_seq_one_letter_code
_entity_poly.pdbx_strand_id
1 'polypeptide(L)'
;MEARVWRWSSSPLQTSLDKHTNALSFWSSTNNNRAPSPWNSMWMPTKKNLKLIQISCKLPEDETEGITSRAVALGTSRSRMEEYNLAMKRMMRNPYEYHHDLGMNYTQITETLIVGSQPQKVEDIEHLKEEENVAYILNLQQDKDVEYWGIDLSSIVKTCKELGIHHMRRPARDFDPESLRNILPEAVSLLDWAIEEGNGKVYVHCTAGLGRAPATAIAYMFWFLDMNVSDQVFLFL
;
A
#
# COMPACT_ATOMS: atom_id res chain seq x y z
N MET A 1 25.83 38.43 6.48
CA MET A 1 27.27 38.39 6.81
C MET A 1 27.41 37.76 8.17
N GLU A 2 28.30 36.77 8.22
CA GLU A 2 28.88 36.06 9.37
C GLU A 2 28.01 35.11 10.22
N ALA A 3 28.47 33.86 10.22
CA ALA A 3 27.89 32.66 10.78
C ALA A 3 28.13 32.55 12.30
N ARG A 4 27.14 32.02 13.03
CA ARG A 4 27.29 31.61 14.42
C ARG A 4 27.65 30.13 14.49
N VAL A 5 28.86 29.88 14.95
CA VAL A 5 29.45 28.58 15.28
C VAL A 5 28.78 28.05 16.55
N TRP A 6 28.20 26.84 16.49
CA TRP A 6 27.74 26.12 17.68
C TRP A 6 28.92 25.38 18.32
N ARG A 7 29.20 25.72 19.58
CA ARG A 7 30.32 25.18 20.37
C ARG A 7 29.80 24.04 21.24
N TRP A 8 30.26 22.82 20.97
CA TRP A 8 30.07 21.65 21.83
C TRP A 8 30.96 21.81 23.08
N SER A 9 30.39 21.76 24.28
CA SER A 9 31.12 21.74 25.55
C SER A 9 30.99 20.37 26.21
N SER A 10 32.09 19.62 26.22
CA SER A 10 32.27 18.42 27.04
C SER A 10 32.96 18.79 28.35
N SER A 11 32.53 18.22 29.47
CA SER A 11 33.35 18.07 30.69
C SER A 11 32.88 16.86 31.51
N PRO A 12 33.76 16.24 32.34
CA PRO A 12 33.67 14.82 32.70
C PRO A 12 33.46 14.52 34.19
N LEU A 13 33.16 13.23 34.46
CA LEU A 13 33.40 12.40 35.66
C LEU A 13 32.81 12.83 37.02
N GLN A 14 31.92 11.99 37.57
CA GLN A 14 32.22 11.29 38.84
C GLN A 14 31.38 10.01 39.01
N THR A 15 31.98 9.08 39.74
CA THR A 15 31.73 7.68 40.05
C THR A 15 30.68 7.41 41.14
N SER A 16 29.99 6.26 41.11
CA SER A 16 30.12 5.24 42.18
C SER A 16 29.51 3.89 41.78
N LEU A 17 30.24 2.84 42.15
CA LEU A 17 29.81 1.45 42.21
C LEU A 17 28.59 1.30 43.13
N ASP A 18 27.73 0.32 42.87
CA ASP A 18 27.45 -0.75 43.83
C ASP A 18 26.91 -1.99 43.12
N LYS A 19 27.59 -3.12 43.35
CA LYS A 19 27.19 -4.47 42.97
C LYS A 19 26.61 -5.12 44.22
N HIS A 20 25.45 -5.77 44.13
CA HIS A 20 25.16 -6.92 44.99
C HIS A 20 24.27 -7.94 44.29
N THR A 21 24.81 -9.15 44.28
CA THR A 21 24.29 -10.46 43.91
C THR A 21 23.27 -10.99 44.92
N ASN A 22 22.21 -11.69 44.46
CA ASN A 22 21.99 -13.14 44.65
C ASN A 22 20.50 -13.59 44.59
N ALA A 23 20.36 -14.76 43.96
CA ALA A 23 19.53 -15.93 44.32
C ALA A 23 17.99 -15.90 44.22
N LEU A 24 17.53 -16.76 43.30
CA LEU A 24 16.41 -17.70 43.35
C LEU A 24 15.65 -17.83 44.69
N SER A 25 14.32 -17.74 44.61
CA SER A 25 13.43 -18.67 45.32
C SER A 25 12.03 -18.75 44.69
N PHE A 26 11.69 -19.97 44.31
CA PHE A 26 10.34 -20.52 44.18
C PHE A 26 9.39 -20.05 45.29
N TRP A 27 8.17 -19.63 44.94
CA TRP A 27 7.00 -19.83 45.79
C TRP A 27 5.78 -20.15 44.92
N SER A 28 5.24 -21.35 45.15
CA SER A 28 3.99 -21.84 44.62
C SER A 28 2.76 -21.17 45.26
N SER A 29 1.79 -20.83 44.40
CA SER A 29 0.34 -20.94 44.57
C SER A 29 -0.31 -20.46 45.88
N THR A 30 -1.12 -19.40 45.77
CA THR A 30 -2.47 -19.40 46.33
C THR A 30 -3.43 -18.68 45.41
N ASN A 31 -4.46 -19.45 45.03
CA ASN A 31 -5.68 -19.10 44.35
C ASN A 31 -6.51 -18.06 45.13
N ASN A 32 -6.98 -16.97 44.51
CA ASN A 32 -8.32 -16.43 44.81
C ASN A 32 -8.85 -15.48 43.71
N ASN A 33 -9.86 -15.98 43.00
CA ASN A 33 -11.06 -15.31 42.51
C ASN A 33 -11.08 -13.76 42.48
N ARG A 34 -11.16 -13.21 41.27
CA ARG A 34 -11.88 -11.95 41.02
C ARG A 34 -12.69 -12.05 39.73
N ALA A 35 -13.94 -11.62 39.85
CA ALA A 35 -15.05 -11.81 38.92
C ALA A 35 -14.85 -11.16 37.53
N PRO A 36 -15.51 -11.68 36.48
CA PRO A 36 -15.45 -11.12 35.14
C PRO A 36 -16.15 -9.76 35.06
N SER A 37 -15.51 -8.81 34.37
CA SER A 37 -16.01 -7.47 34.10
C SER A 37 -17.25 -7.48 33.19
N PRO A 38 -18.20 -6.54 33.36
CA PRO A 38 -19.56 -6.66 32.84
C PRO A 38 -19.75 -5.89 31.53
N TRP A 39 -19.23 -6.38 30.42
CA TRP A 39 -19.66 -5.95 29.07
C TRP A 39 -19.56 -7.12 28.11
N ASN A 40 -20.50 -8.06 28.24
CA ASN A 40 -20.73 -9.10 27.26
C ASN A 40 -22.24 -9.24 27.06
N SER A 41 -22.81 -8.29 26.33
CA SER A 41 -24.10 -8.48 25.66
C SER A 41 -24.24 -7.44 24.57
N MET A 42 -24.66 -7.91 23.40
CA MET A 42 -25.10 -7.13 22.24
C MET A 42 -23.98 -6.79 21.26
N TRP A 43 -23.60 -7.77 20.44
CA TRP A 43 -23.63 -7.71 18.97
C TRP A 43 -23.51 -9.15 18.45
N MET A 44 -24.64 -9.83 18.29
CA MET A 44 -24.70 -11.03 17.45
C MET A 44 -24.76 -10.57 15.99
N PRO A 45 -23.97 -11.13 15.06
CA PRO A 45 -24.19 -10.88 13.65
C PRO A 45 -25.55 -11.52 13.30
N THR A 46 -26.55 -10.70 13.02
CA THR A 46 -27.78 -11.18 12.40
C THR A 46 -27.41 -11.84 11.09
N LYS A 47 -27.63 -13.15 10.98
CA LYS A 47 -27.50 -13.90 9.72
C LYS A 47 -28.45 -13.27 8.71
N LYS A 48 -27.94 -12.36 7.88
CA LYS A 48 -28.67 -11.88 6.71
C LYS A 48 -28.80 -13.10 5.79
N ASN A 49 -30.04 -13.55 5.61
CA ASN A 49 -30.42 -14.54 4.59
C ASN A 49 -30.03 -13.96 3.23
N LEU A 50 -28.83 -14.28 2.76
CA LEU A 50 -28.45 -14.08 1.37
C LEU A 50 -29.26 -15.10 0.58
N LYS A 51 -30.38 -14.66 0.00
CA LYS A 51 -31.05 -15.40 -1.06
C LYS A 51 -30.03 -15.59 -2.17
N LEU A 52 -29.48 -16.79 -2.28
CA LEU A 52 -28.81 -17.27 -3.48
C LEU A 52 -29.79 -17.13 -4.63
N ILE A 53 -29.60 -16.10 -5.46
CA ILE A 53 -30.27 -16.00 -6.75
C ILE A 53 -29.63 -17.09 -7.61
N GLN A 54 -30.33 -18.20 -7.75
CA GLN A 54 -29.97 -19.27 -8.67
C GLN A 54 -30.10 -18.73 -10.09
N ILE A 55 -28.97 -18.27 -10.66
CA ILE A 55 -28.91 -17.88 -12.07
C ILE A 55 -28.95 -19.18 -12.89
N SER A 56 -30.14 -19.56 -13.34
CA SER A 56 -30.36 -20.62 -14.31
C SER A 56 -30.29 -20.00 -15.71
N CYS A 57 -29.18 -20.20 -16.40
CA CYS A 57 -29.09 -19.90 -17.83
C CYS A 57 -29.67 -21.10 -18.59
N LYS A 58 -30.94 -21.00 -18.99
CA LYS A 58 -31.51 -21.89 -20.00
C LYS A 58 -30.80 -21.63 -21.33
N LEU A 59 -30.20 -22.66 -21.91
CA LEU A 59 -29.77 -22.66 -23.31
C LEU A 59 -31.03 -22.56 -24.18
N PRO A 60 -31.12 -21.62 -25.15
CA PRO A 60 -32.13 -21.70 -26.18
C PRO A 60 -31.75 -22.82 -27.13
N GLU A 61 -32.52 -23.91 -27.08
CA GLU A 61 -32.72 -24.76 -28.26
C GLU A 61 -33.60 -23.97 -29.21
N ASP A 62 -33.08 -23.63 -30.39
CA ASP A 62 -33.96 -23.60 -31.55
C ASP A 62 -33.18 -23.95 -32.83
N GLU A 63 -33.88 -24.74 -33.62
CA GLU A 63 -33.45 -25.38 -34.83
C GLU A 63 -33.46 -24.39 -36.01
N THR A 64 -32.83 -24.85 -37.08
CA THR A 64 -32.51 -24.16 -38.32
C THR A 64 -33.71 -23.65 -39.11
N GLU A 65 -33.59 -22.49 -39.79
CA GLU A 65 -33.59 -22.35 -41.27
C GLU A 65 -33.74 -20.88 -41.74
N GLY A 66 -33.09 -20.51 -42.87
CA GLY A 66 -33.63 -19.46 -43.76
C GLY A 66 -32.90 -18.11 -43.96
N ILE A 67 -31.70 -18.13 -44.54
CA ILE A 67 -31.16 -17.23 -45.60
C ILE A 67 -31.61 -15.74 -45.67
N THR A 68 -30.70 -14.79 -45.37
CA THR A 68 -30.20 -13.69 -46.28
C THR A 68 -29.64 -12.48 -45.48
N SER A 69 -28.34 -12.50 -45.13
CA SER A 69 -27.53 -11.29 -44.82
C SER A 69 -26.08 -11.65 -44.46
N ARG A 70 -25.43 -12.45 -45.31
CA ARG A 70 -24.14 -13.09 -45.00
C ARG A 70 -22.89 -12.18 -45.08
N ALA A 71 -23.02 -10.91 -45.44
CA ALA A 71 -21.88 -10.00 -45.61
C ALA A 71 -21.66 -9.00 -44.46
N VAL A 72 -22.70 -8.64 -43.69
CA VAL A 72 -22.59 -7.63 -42.61
C VAL A 72 -22.36 -8.28 -41.23
N ALA A 73 -22.76 -9.54 -41.05
CA ALA A 73 -22.64 -10.24 -39.77
C ALA A 73 -21.23 -10.78 -39.45
N LEU A 74 -20.36 -10.97 -40.45
CA LEU A 74 -19.03 -11.57 -40.26
C LEU A 74 -18.00 -10.58 -39.68
N GLY A 75 -18.16 -9.28 -39.97
CA GLY A 75 -17.32 -8.23 -39.38
C GLY A 75 -17.67 -7.95 -37.91
N THR A 76 -18.96 -7.98 -37.58
CA THR A 76 -19.46 -7.69 -36.23
C THR A 76 -19.22 -8.84 -35.26
N SER A 77 -19.30 -10.10 -35.70
CA SER A 77 -19.08 -11.27 -34.83
C SER A 77 -17.61 -11.44 -34.44
N ARG A 78 -16.69 -11.19 -35.37
CA ARG A 78 -15.25 -11.22 -35.11
C ARG A 78 -14.81 -10.09 -34.18
N SER A 79 -15.32 -8.88 -34.39
CA SER A 79 -15.10 -7.72 -33.50
C SER A 79 -15.62 -7.98 -32.08
N ARG A 80 -16.86 -8.48 -31.94
CA ARG A 80 -17.44 -8.80 -30.62
C ARG A 80 -16.70 -9.93 -29.91
N MET A 81 -16.21 -10.93 -30.65
CA MET A 81 -15.39 -12.01 -30.10
C MET A 81 -14.01 -11.51 -29.66
N GLU A 82 -13.40 -10.58 -30.41
CA GLU A 82 -12.14 -9.94 -30.05
C GLU A 82 -12.30 -9.04 -28.81
N GLU A 83 -13.37 -8.24 -28.72
CA GLU A 83 -13.73 -7.47 -27.53
C GLU A 83 -13.98 -8.37 -26.31
N TYR A 84 -14.73 -9.46 -26.50
CA TYR A 84 -14.96 -10.44 -25.45
C TYR A 84 -13.65 -11.10 -25.00
N ASN A 85 -12.81 -11.55 -25.92
CA ASN A 85 -11.52 -12.16 -25.60
C ASN A 85 -10.57 -11.17 -24.93
N LEU A 86 -10.58 -9.89 -25.33
CA LEU A 86 -9.82 -8.83 -24.68
C LEU A 86 -10.36 -8.57 -23.27
N ALA A 87 -11.67 -8.54 -23.09
CA ALA A 87 -12.32 -8.41 -21.79
C ALA A 87 -12.02 -9.61 -20.88
N MET A 88 -12.11 -10.84 -21.39
CA MET A 88 -11.77 -12.05 -20.64
C MET A 88 -10.27 -12.10 -20.30
N LYS A 89 -9.38 -11.70 -21.23
CA LYS A 89 -7.95 -11.56 -20.92
C LYS A 89 -7.69 -10.49 -19.88
N ARG A 90 -8.40 -9.36 -19.89
CA ARG A 90 -8.34 -8.34 -18.84
C ARG A 90 -8.82 -8.90 -17.49
N MET A 91 -9.89 -9.70 -17.49
CA MET A 91 -10.44 -10.33 -16.30
C MET A 91 -9.58 -11.48 -15.74
N MET A 92 -8.75 -12.11 -16.58
CA MET A 92 -7.85 -13.22 -16.19
C MET A 92 -6.38 -12.79 -16.06
N ARG A 93 -6.12 -11.51 -15.84
CA ARG A 93 -4.78 -10.97 -15.58
C ARG A 93 -4.25 -11.51 -14.25
N ASN A 94 -2.93 -11.76 -14.18
CA ASN A 94 -2.29 -12.20 -12.96
C ASN A 94 -2.37 -11.07 -11.92
N PRO A 95 -2.94 -11.30 -10.72
CA PRO A 95 -3.07 -10.25 -9.71
C PRO A 95 -1.72 -9.70 -9.23
N TYR A 96 -0.63 -10.43 -9.42
CA TYR A 96 0.73 -10.03 -9.04
C TYR A 96 1.57 -9.50 -10.20
N GLU A 97 0.95 -9.22 -11.35
CA GLU A 97 1.61 -8.63 -12.50
C GLU A 97 1.24 -7.15 -12.64
N TYR A 98 2.24 -6.31 -12.93
CA TYR A 98 2.03 -4.89 -13.09
C TYR A 98 1.41 -4.58 -14.46
N HIS A 99 0.21 -4.02 -14.43
CA HIS A 99 -0.54 -3.61 -15.63
C HIS A 99 -0.56 -2.10 -15.77
N HIS A 100 0.55 -1.55 -16.29
CA HIS A 100 0.71 -0.11 -16.49
C HIS A 100 -0.38 0.53 -17.36
N ASP A 101 -0.93 -0.23 -18.32
CA ASP A 101 -2.00 0.20 -19.24
C ASP A 101 -3.33 0.50 -18.54
N LEU A 102 -3.52 0.02 -17.30
CA LEU A 102 -4.72 0.29 -16.50
C LEU A 102 -4.60 1.57 -15.65
N GLY A 103 -3.47 2.26 -15.71
CA GLY A 103 -3.22 3.47 -14.94
C GLY A 103 -2.69 3.20 -13.54
N MET A 104 -2.62 4.27 -12.74
CA MET A 104 -2.24 4.20 -11.33
C MET A 104 -3.31 3.41 -10.54
N ASN A 105 -2.85 2.39 -9.81
CA ASN A 105 -3.64 1.63 -8.84
C ASN A 105 -3.00 1.72 -7.46
N TYR A 106 -3.82 1.58 -6.42
CA TYR A 106 -3.40 1.66 -5.03
C TYR A 106 -4.39 0.98 -4.08
N THR A 107 -3.98 0.78 -2.85
CA THR A 107 -4.79 0.22 -1.77
C THR A 107 -4.52 1.01 -0.49
N GLN A 108 -5.60 1.40 0.19
CA GLN A 108 -5.50 2.02 1.51
C GLN A 108 -5.21 0.93 2.55
N ILE A 109 -4.10 1.07 3.26
CA ILE A 109 -3.61 0.08 4.26
C ILE A 109 -4.08 0.47 5.66
N THR A 110 -4.00 1.76 5.99
CA THR A 110 -4.49 2.33 7.25
C THR A 110 -5.25 3.63 6.95
N GLU A 111 -5.78 4.31 7.98
CA GLU A 111 -6.43 5.62 7.80
C GLU A 111 -5.48 6.69 7.23
N THR A 112 -4.17 6.54 7.47
CA THR A 112 -3.14 7.52 7.10
C THR A 112 -2.18 7.02 6.00
N LEU A 113 -2.23 5.75 5.62
CA LEU A 113 -1.27 5.11 4.72
C LEU A 113 -1.94 4.47 3.50
N ILE A 114 -1.49 4.87 2.31
CA ILE A 114 -1.85 4.27 1.03
C ILE A 114 -0.59 3.71 0.38
N VAL A 115 -0.70 2.50 -0.19
CA VAL A 115 0.38 1.88 -0.97
C VAL A 115 -0.08 1.64 -2.40
N GLY A 116 0.76 1.98 -3.38
CA GLY A 116 0.37 1.83 -4.78
C GLY A 116 1.50 1.84 -5.79
N SER A 117 1.08 1.84 -7.06
CA SER A 117 1.94 1.97 -8.23
C SER A 117 2.31 3.43 -8.51
N GLN A 118 3.23 3.67 -9.45
CA GLN A 118 3.63 5.04 -9.77
C GLN A 118 2.47 5.87 -10.35
N PRO A 119 2.31 7.14 -9.94
CA PRO A 119 1.54 8.12 -10.69
C PRO A 119 2.15 8.26 -12.09
N GLN A 120 1.30 8.27 -13.12
CA GLN A 120 1.72 8.30 -14.52
C GLN A 120 1.61 9.70 -15.13
N LYS A 121 0.65 10.49 -14.66
CA LYS A 121 0.29 11.80 -15.19
C LYS A 121 -0.08 12.78 -14.08
N VAL A 122 -0.13 14.07 -14.38
CA VAL A 122 -0.40 15.12 -13.37
C VAL A 122 -1.79 14.99 -12.74
N GLU A 123 -2.75 14.48 -13.50
CA GLU A 123 -4.12 14.23 -13.04
C GLU A 123 -4.17 13.13 -11.97
N ASP A 124 -3.17 12.24 -11.92
CA ASP A 124 -3.09 11.25 -10.85
C ASP A 124 -2.73 11.91 -9.52
N ILE A 125 -1.97 13.01 -9.54
CA ILE A 125 -1.62 13.79 -8.34
C ILE A 125 -2.82 14.59 -7.85
N GLU A 126 -3.58 15.17 -8.78
CA GLU A 126 -4.86 15.83 -8.48
C GLU A 126 -5.83 14.83 -7.84
N HIS A 127 -5.98 13.63 -8.44
CA HIS A 127 -6.79 12.54 -7.89
C HIS A 127 -6.38 12.15 -6.47
N LEU A 128 -5.07 11.96 -6.21
CA LEU A 128 -4.58 11.65 -4.86
C LEU A 128 -4.87 12.77 -3.87
N LYS A 129 -4.81 14.03 -4.31
CA LYS A 129 -5.12 15.18 -3.45
C LYS A 129 -6.60 15.24 -3.09
N GLU A 130 -7.46 15.16 -4.09
CA GLU A 130 -8.90 15.44 -3.99
C GLU A 130 -9.68 14.28 -3.39
N GLU A 131 -9.42 13.06 -3.89
CA GLU A 131 -10.21 11.88 -3.51
C GLU A 131 -9.65 11.20 -2.27
N GLU A 132 -8.33 11.22 -2.09
CA GLU A 132 -7.67 10.48 -1.01
C GLU A 132 -7.10 11.37 0.10
N ASN A 133 -7.19 12.69 -0.04
CA ASN A 133 -6.59 13.65 0.90
C ASN A 133 -5.10 13.37 1.16
N VAL A 134 -4.35 13.02 0.11
CA VAL A 134 -2.90 12.82 0.20
C VAL A 134 -2.21 14.17 0.39
N ALA A 135 -1.31 14.22 1.38
CA ALA A 135 -0.45 15.36 1.65
C ALA A 135 1.03 15.05 1.42
N TYR A 136 1.40 13.77 1.36
CA TYR A 136 2.79 13.32 1.20
C TYR A 136 2.87 12.19 0.19
N ILE A 137 3.89 12.23 -0.67
CA ILE A 137 4.21 11.14 -1.60
C ILE A 137 5.63 10.66 -1.30
N LEU A 138 5.79 9.37 -1.05
CA LEU A 138 7.10 8.71 -0.89
C LEU A 138 7.39 7.82 -2.10
N ASN A 139 8.27 8.30 -2.97
CA ASN A 139 8.69 7.61 -4.18
C ASN A 139 9.98 6.80 -3.94
N LEU A 140 9.90 5.48 -4.12
CA LEU A 140 11.02 4.54 -3.93
C LEU A 140 11.76 4.16 -5.22
N GLN A 141 11.45 4.80 -6.34
CA GLN A 141 12.00 4.49 -7.66
C GLN A 141 13.38 5.12 -7.89
N GLN A 142 14.21 4.39 -8.64
CA GLN A 142 15.44 4.93 -9.24
C GLN A 142 15.10 5.70 -10.52
N ASP A 143 15.98 6.60 -10.94
CA ASP A 143 15.77 7.39 -12.17
C ASP A 143 15.60 6.50 -13.41
N LYS A 144 16.35 5.38 -13.49
CA LYS A 144 16.20 4.38 -14.54
C LYS A 144 14.78 3.78 -14.63
N ASP A 145 14.08 3.66 -13.50
CA ASP A 145 12.73 3.10 -13.47
C ASP A 145 11.75 4.11 -14.08
N VAL A 146 11.90 5.38 -13.69
CA VAL A 146 11.12 6.53 -14.18
C VAL A 146 11.33 6.70 -15.69
N GLU A 147 12.58 6.65 -16.14
CA GLU A 147 12.96 6.73 -17.56
C GLU A 147 12.37 5.57 -18.37
N TYR A 148 12.44 4.34 -17.86
CA TYR A 148 11.92 3.16 -18.55
C TYR A 148 10.43 3.26 -18.84
N TRP A 149 9.64 3.81 -17.90
CA TRP A 149 8.20 4.00 -18.06
C TRP A 149 7.81 5.32 -18.71
N GLY A 150 8.79 6.15 -19.10
CA GLY A 150 8.52 7.43 -19.77
C GLY A 150 7.76 8.43 -18.89
N ILE A 151 7.93 8.36 -17.56
CA ILE A 151 7.23 9.25 -16.63
C ILE A 151 7.92 10.60 -16.60
N ASP A 152 7.15 11.68 -16.84
CA ASP A 152 7.62 13.04 -16.61
C ASP A 152 7.57 13.38 -15.12
N LEU A 153 8.55 12.86 -14.38
CA LEU A 153 8.68 13.10 -12.94
C LEU A 153 8.80 14.60 -12.61
N SER A 154 9.36 15.40 -13.53
CA SER A 154 9.53 16.84 -13.29
C SER A 154 8.19 17.55 -13.20
N SER A 155 7.26 17.22 -14.10
CA SER A 155 5.87 17.72 -14.06
C SER A 155 5.13 17.21 -12.83
N ILE A 156 5.28 15.93 -12.48
CA ILE A 156 4.68 15.35 -11.26
C ILE A 156 5.11 16.11 -9.99
N VAL A 157 6.42 16.33 -9.81
CA VAL A 157 6.95 17.05 -8.64
C VAL A 157 6.50 18.50 -8.62
N LYS A 158 6.42 19.15 -9.79
CA LYS A 158 5.91 20.51 -9.92
C LYS A 158 4.44 20.59 -9.49
N THR A 159 3.58 19.71 -9.98
CA THR A 159 2.16 19.65 -9.61
C THR A 159 2.00 19.36 -8.12
N CYS A 160 2.79 18.45 -7.54
CA CYS A 160 2.80 18.22 -6.09
C CYS A 160 3.03 19.52 -5.31
N LYS A 161 4.04 20.31 -5.72
CA LYS A 161 4.36 21.59 -5.08
C LYS A 161 3.22 22.60 -5.20
N GLU A 162 2.56 22.67 -6.36
CA GLU A 162 1.42 23.57 -6.61
C GLU A 162 0.20 23.20 -5.75
N LEU A 163 -0.03 21.91 -5.53
CA LEU A 163 -1.13 21.38 -4.70
C LEU A 163 -0.78 21.26 -3.20
N GLY A 164 0.42 21.68 -2.80
CA GLY A 164 0.89 21.57 -1.41
C GLY A 164 1.13 20.13 -0.94
N ILE A 165 1.37 19.20 -1.86
CA ILE A 165 1.81 17.83 -1.57
C ILE A 165 3.33 17.81 -1.44
N HIS A 166 3.84 17.24 -0.35
CA HIS A 166 5.27 17.05 -0.15
C HIS A 166 5.74 15.75 -0.82
N HIS A 167 6.40 15.89 -1.97
CA HIS A 167 6.97 14.78 -2.71
C HIS A 167 8.41 14.48 -2.24
N MET A 168 8.63 13.27 -1.73
CA MET A 168 9.89 12.77 -1.17
C MET A 168 10.42 11.59 -1.98
N ARG A 169 11.75 11.42 -2.00
CA ARG A 169 12.41 10.29 -2.68
C ARG A 169 13.37 9.52 -1.77
N ARG A 170 13.25 8.20 -1.79
CA ARG A 170 14.22 7.24 -1.20
C ARG A 170 14.42 6.07 -2.16
N PRO A 171 15.24 6.23 -3.22
CA PRO A 171 15.38 5.24 -4.27
C PRO A 171 15.95 3.90 -3.76
N ALA A 172 15.28 2.80 -4.07
CA ALA A 172 15.80 1.45 -3.90
C ALA A 172 15.78 0.71 -5.25
N ARG A 173 16.79 -0.14 -5.51
CA ARG A 173 16.90 -0.90 -6.75
C ARG A 173 15.77 -1.92 -6.83
N ASP A 174 15.10 -1.97 -7.99
CA ASP A 174 14.02 -2.93 -8.21
C ASP A 174 14.55 -4.37 -8.25
N PHE A 175 13.75 -5.31 -7.75
CA PHE A 175 14.10 -6.73 -7.62
C PHE A 175 15.43 -7.01 -6.87
N ASP A 176 15.79 -6.13 -5.93
CA ASP A 176 16.98 -6.28 -5.11
C ASP A 176 16.67 -6.11 -3.62
N PRO A 177 16.55 -7.23 -2.88
CA PRO A 177 16.29 -7.22 -1.44
C PRO A 177 17.40 -6.54 -0.62
N GLU A 178 18.66 -6.59 -1.05
CA GLU A 178 19.78 -5.98 -0.32
C GLU A 178 19.74 -4.46 -0.44
N SER A 179 19.52 -3.94 -1.65
CA SER A 179 19.31 -2.50 -1.85
C SER A 179 18.11 -2.00 -1.05
N LEU A 180 17.01 -2.74 -1.03
CA LEU A 180 15.83 -2.39 -0.24
C LEU A 180 16.15 -2.38 1.25
N ARG A 181 16.81 -3.42 1.76
CA ARG A 181 17.22 -3.51 3.18
C ARG A 181 18.05 -2.30 3.63
N ASN A 182 18.95 -1.83 2.78
CA ASN A 182 19.81 -0.69 3.10
C ASN A 182 19.05 0.64 3.16
N ILE A 183 17.98 0.79 2.36
CA ILE A 183 17.19 2.02 2.27
C ILE A 183 16.01 2.03 3.25
N LEU A 184 15.51 0.86 3.67
CA LEU A 184 14.35 0.71 4.54
C LEU A 184 14.40 1.61 5.79
N PRO A 185 15.50 1.70 6.56
CA PRO A 185 15.55 2.58 7.73
C PRO A 185 15.23 4.04 7.42
N GLU A 186 15.80 4.58 6.34
CA GLU A 186 15.57 5.97 5.93
C GLU A 186 14.18 6.19 5.32
N ALA A 187 13.71 5.22 4.52
CA ALA A 187 12.38 5.30 3.91
C ALA A 187 11.27 5.25 4.96
N VAL A 188 11.40 4.34 5.95
CA VAL A 188 10.44 4.22 7.04
C VAL A 188 10.49 5.44 7.96
N SER A 189 11.67 5.97 8.28
CA SER A 189 11.78 7.19 9.08
C SER A 189 11.10 8.40 8.42
N LEU A 190 11.18 8.54 7.09
CA LEU A 190 10.44 9.58 6.37
C LEU A 190 8.93 9.34 6.36
N LEU A 191 8.52 8.08 6.23
CA LEU A 191 7.11 7.70 6.28
C LEU A 191 6.51 8.03 7.66
N ASP A 192 7.19 7.63 8.73
CA ASP A 192 6.80 7.90 10.11
C ASP A 192 6.67 9.41 10.36
N TRP A 193 7.70 10.19 10.02
CA TRP A 193 7.66 11.65 10.09
C TRP A 193 6.45 12.25 9.35
N ALA A 194 6.20 11.81 8.11
CA ALA A 194 5.09 12.33 7.31
C ALA A 194 3.71 11.98 7.90
N ILE A 195 3.58 10.82 8.55
CA ILE A 195 2.36 10.44 9.27
C ILE A 195 2.19 11.29 10.54
N GLU A 196 3.26 11.49 11.31
CA GLU A 196 3.23 12.29 12.55
C GLU A 196 2.87 13.76 12.32
N GLU A 197 3.28 14.34 11.18
CA GLU A 197 2.91 15.72 10.82
C GLU A 197 1.39 15.92 10.66
N GLY A 198 0.64 14.86 10.36
CA GLY A 198 -0.82 14.87 10.44
C GLY A 198 -1.56 15.73 9.40
N ASN A 199 -0.89 16.18 8.33
CA ASN A 199 -1.49 17.06 7.32
C ASN A 199 -2.33 16.34 6.25
N GLY A 200 -2.40 15.01 6.28
CA GLY A 200 -3.14 14.18 5.33
C GLY A 200 -2.56 12.77 5.23
N LYS A 201 -3.02 11.98 4.26
CA LYS A 201 -2.49 10.62 4.03
C LYS A 201 -1.10 10.66 3.37
N VAL A 202 -0.31 9.61 3.61
CA VAL A 202 0.96 9.35 2.91
C VAL A 202 0.74 8.29 1.84
N TYR A 203 1.10 8.62 0.61
CA TYR A 203 1.08 7.71 -0.53
C TYR A 203 2.49 7.17 -0.79
N VAL A 204 2.71 5.90 -0.47
CA VAL A 204 3.99 5.21 -0.68
C VAL A 204 3.91 4.41 -1.97
N HIS A 205 4.84 4.66 -2.90
CA HIS A 205 4.86 3.94 -4.16
C HIS A 205 6.26 3.54 -4.62
N CYS A 206 6.28 2.53 -5.47
CA CYS A 206 7.41 2.21 -6.34
C CYS A 206 6.90 2.20 -7.79
N THR A 207 7.41 1.32 -8.64
CA THR A 207 6.87 1.16 -10.00
C THR A 207 5.48 0.53 -9.95
N ALA A 208 5.39 -0.67 -9.40
CA ALA A 208 4.18 -1.49 -9.44
C ALA A 208 3.36 -1.46 -8.14
N GLY A 209 3.95 -1.03 -7.03
CA GLY A 209 3.34 -1.17 -5.71
C GLY A 209 3.34 -2.60 -5.16
N LEU A 210 4.18 -3.50 -5.69
CA LEU A 210 4.17 -4.94 -5.35
C LEU A 210 5.41 -5.42 -4.59
N GLY A 211 6.42 -4.56 -4.40
CA GLY A 211 7.69 -4.95 -3.77
C GLY A 211 8.19 -3.91 -2.77
N ARG A 212 8.94 -2.93 -3.25
CA ARG A 212 9.58 -1.88 -2.43
C ARG A 212 8.59 -1.10 -1.55
N ALA A 213 7.45 -0.68 -2.10
CA ALA A 213 6.44 0.08 -1.37
C ALA A 213 5.73 -0.73 -0.29
N PRO A 214 5.16 -1.93 -0.58
CA PRO A 214 4.63 -2.82 0.46
C PRO A 214 5.64 -3.14 1.55
N ALA A 215 6.89 -3.45 1.20
CA ALA A 215 7.93 -3.75 2.19
C ALA A 215 8.21 -2.57 3.13
N THR A 216 8.17 -1.34 2.61
CA THR A 216 8.33 -0.12 3.43
C THR A 216 7.16 0.07 4.37
N ALA A 217 5.92 -0.15 3.90
CA ALA A 217 4.73 -0.07 4.73
C ALA A 217 4.69 -1.16 5.82
N ILE A 218 5.04 -2.39 5.47
CA ILE A 218 5.14 -3.51 6.43
C ILE A 218 6.20 -3.20 7.50
N ALA A 219 7.38 -2.72 7.09
CA ALA A 219 8.43 -2.34 8.04
C ALA A 219 7.97 -1.22 9.00
N TYR A 220 7.25 -0.20 8.49
CA TYR A 220 6.66 0.84 9.32
C TYR A 220 5.66 0.28 10.35
N MET A 221 4.70 -0.53 9.91
CA MET A 221 3.71 -1.13 10.83
C MET A 221 4.38 -2.02 11.88
N PHE A 222 5.45 -2.73 11.51
CA PHE A 222 6.18 -3.57 12.44
C PHE A 222 6.99 -2.78 13.47
N TRP A 223 7.62 -1.68 13.05
CA TRP A 223 8.49 -0.90 13.94
C TRP A 223 7.71 0.08 14.83
N PHE A 224 6.59 0.63 14.33
CA PHE A 224 5.92 1.76 14.99
C PHE A 224 4.50 1.44 15.49
N LEU A 225 3.80 0.45 14.92
CA LEU A 225 2.41 0.14 15.30
C LEU A 225 2.26 -1.12 16.17
N ASP A 226 3.38 -1.72 16.62
CA ASP A 226 3.43 -2.95 17.42
C ASP A 226 2.59 -4.11 16.83
N MET A 227 2.42 -4.13 15.51
CA MET A 227 1.72 -5.19 14.80
C MET A 227 2.67 -6.35 14.55
N ASN A 228 2.22 -7.60 14.70
CA ASN A 228 3.02 -8.76 14.34
C ASN A 228 3.11 -8.90 12.80
N VAL A 229 4.25 -9.34 12.29
CA VAL A 229 4.51 -9.51 10.85
C VAL A 229 3.46 -10.39 10.17
N SER A 230 2.97 -11.43 10.86
CA SER A 230 1.94 -12.31 10.31
C SER A 230 0.63 -11.58 10.00
N ASP A 231 0.20 -10.67 10.87
CA ASP A 231 -1.05 -9.92 10.69
C ASP A 231 -0.91 -8.85 9.59
N GLN A 232 0.31 -8.34 9.40
CA GLN A 232 0.62 -7.34 8.37
C GLN A 232 0.57 -7.93 6.97
N VAL A 233 1.12 -9.14 6.78
CA VAL A 233 1.13 -9.79 5.47
C VAL A 233 -0.30 -10.04 4.96
N PHE A 234 -1.26 -10.32 5.85
CA PHE A 234 -2.67 -10.48 5.47
C PHE A 234 -3.34 -9.20 4.97
N LEU A 235 -2.82 -8.00 5.30
CA LEU A 235 -3.36 -6.75 4.78
C LEU A 235 -2.94 -6.46 3.33
N PHE A 236 -1.93 -7.17 2.83
CA PHE A 236 -1.34 -6.98 1.51
C PHE A 236 -1.61 -8.16 0.54
N LEU A 237 -2.37 -9.16 0.96
CA LEU A 237 -2.81 -10.32 0.16
C LEU A 237 -4.32 -10.26 -0.07
#